data_AF-A0AB36WPN8-F1
#
_entry.id   AF-A0AB36WPN8-F1
#
_cell.length_a   1.000
_cell.length_b   1.000
_cell.length_c   1.000
_cell.angle_alpha   90.00
_cell.angle_beta   90.00
_cell.angle_gamma   90.00
#
_symmetry.space_group_name_H-M   'P 1'
#
loop_
_entity.id
_entity.type
_entity.pdbx_description
1 polymer ?
#
loop_
_entity_poly.entity_id
_entity_poly.type
_entity_poly.pdbx_seq_one_letter_code
_entity_poly.pdbx_strand_id
1 'polypeptide(L)'
;MSLYQLKTQFQNQLRPISNTLVEQNITANQVTVSAVLLSIGTAYIIAKPAAEQQRLWLLLPSSLFVRMALNAIDGMMAREHGQASTLGAVLNEVGDMIADTALLASLTPHILTHHINDKEQQTLIVNLPTNILTSQHHITALIALSIGTELLGITSDTMLGVRANQGLLGKSDRAFLLGMLGAFMGIRAKAPVGIKTQVASPAVRIGQLFILTEIMLLKTCLNRLRYMTELYLRRNPPELRSVLGESTNNSLSLTVVLPNTSTDNARPLEFKEMPTTTVDSQKFEEQASVGFDLSASKIINGESCYNAYDGTAIYYRYWLTTPLEDMKKSAIKQANQPLRQVILLHRGHEHSGRLAELGEQFATAGYQVFAWDARGNGRSGGIKDHADSVTELERDLEGFVQLVMGQTGIAIEDTLIVASSIGAVLAAAWVHDYAPNIRGMILGTPALSIRLYLPFAYTIAKGGTYARSDVTCQQLC
;
A
#
# COMPACT_ATOMS: atom_id res chain seq x y z
N MET A 1 16.98 -1.55 -2.34
CA MET A 1 16.64 -0.17 -1.99
C MET A 1 15.15 0.01 -2.17
N SER A 2 14.42 0.41 -1.14
CA SER A 2 13.01 0.81 -1.31
C SER A 2 12.95 2.23 -1.91
N LEU A 3 11.89 2.57 -2.65
CA LEU A 3 11.67 3.93 -3.19
C LEU A 3 11.70 5.01 -2.09
N TYR A 4 11.30 4.66 -0.87
CA TYR A 4 11.41 5.53 0.31
C TYR A 4 12.86 5.82 0.69
N GLN A 5 13.72 4.79 0.71
CA GLN A 5 15.15 4.97 0.97
C GLN A 5 15.80 5.88 -0.09
N LEU A 6 15.40 5.75 -1.35
CA LEU A 6 15.90 6.61 -2.43
C LEU A 6 15.53 8.08 -2.19
N LYS A 7 14.27 8.35 -1.83
CA LYS A 7 13.78 9.70 -1.52
C LYS A 7 14.51 10.29 -0.31
N THR A 8 14.62 9.54 0.78
CA THR A 8 15.30 10.00 2.00
C THR A 8 16.78 10.23 1.76
N GLN A 9 17.47 9.37 1.00
CA GLN A 9 18.87 9.57 0.66
C GLN A 9 19.10 10.80 -0.22
N PHE A 10 18.24 11.00 -1.23
CA PHE A 10 18.30 12.19 -2.06
C PHE A 10 18.09 13.46 -1.22
N GLN A 11 17.10 13.46 -0.32
CA GLN A 11 16.88 14.57 0.61
C GLN A 11 18.07 14.80 1.56
N ASN A 12 18.67 13.73 2.09
CA ASN A 12 19.85 13.84 2.94
C ASN A 12 21.05 14.47 2.20
N GLN A 13 21.20 14.22 0.90
CA GLN A 13 22.23 14.88 0.08
C GLN A 13 21.93 16.37 -0.15
N LEU A 14 20.65 16.76 -0.20
CA LEU A 14 20.22 18.15 -0.38
C LEU A 14 20.15 18.94 0.93
N ARG A 15 20.09 18.28 2.09
CA ARG A 15 19.97 18.93 3.41
C ARG A 15 21.11 19.93 3.70
N PRO A 16 22.40 19.66 3.39
CA PRO A 16 23.45 20.67 3.56
C PRO A 16 23.18 21.95 2.75
N ILE A 17 22.66 21.80 1.52
CA ILE A 17 22.30 22.94 0.65
C ILE A 17 21.14 23.72 1.28
N SER A 18 20.12 23.02 1.76
CA SER A 18 18.99 23.63 2.49
C SER A 18 19.47 24.45 3.70
N ASN A 19 20.38 23.90 4.50
CA ASN A 19 20.93 24.59 5.67
C ASN A 19 21.66 25.88 5.28
N THR A 20 22.55 25.81 4.27
CA THR A 20 23.29 26.97 3.79
C THR A 20 22.38 28.06 3.22
N LEU A 21 21.30 27.70 2.53
CA LEU A 21 20.32 28.68 2.04
C LEU A 21 19.61 29.40 3.20
N VAL A 22 19.23 28.67 4.25
CA VAL A 22 18.61 29.26 5.44
C VAL A 22 19.61 30.17 6.19
N GLU A 23 20.87 29.76 6.32
CA GLU A 23 21.95 30.59 6.89
C GLU A 23 22.16 31.91 6.12
N GLN A 24 21.91 31.89 4.80
CA GLN A 24 21.94 33.08 3.94
C GLN A 24 20.65 33.92 3.98
N ASN A 25 19.71 33.61 4.90
CA ASN A 25 18.39 34.25 5.00
C ASN A 25 17.50 34.09 3.76
N ILE A 26 17.71 33.02 2.98
CA ILE A 26 16.83 32.68 1.86
C ILE A 26 15.59 31.94 2.41
N THR A 27 14.43 32.28 1.87
CA THR A 27 13.14 31.70 2.26
C THR A 27 12.71 30.57 1.32
N ALA A 28 11.96 29.60 1.84
CA ALA A 28 11.37 28.52 1.06
C ALA A 28 10.56 29.06 -0.15
N ASN A 29 9.81 30.14 0.05
CA ASN A 29 9.04 30.79 -1.01
C ASN A 29 9.92 31.31 -2.15
N GLN A 30 11.11 31.86 -1.85
CA GLN A 30 12.07 32.28 -2.87
C GLN A 30 12.61 31.09 -3.67
N VAL A 31 12.84 29.95 -3.01
CA VAL A 31 13.26 28.71 -3.67
C VAL A 31 12.16 28.20 -4.62
N THR A 32 10.90 28.18 -4.16
CA THR A 32 9.75 27.81 -4.99
C THR A 32 9.61 28.73 -6.21
N VAL A 33 9.69 30.06 -6.02
CA VAL A 33 9.64 31.02 -7.14
C VAL A 33 10.79 30.79 -8.11
N SER A 34 11.99 30.51 -7.61
CA SER A 34 13.16 30.22 -8.46
C SER A 34 12.95 28.96 -9.30
N ALA A 35 12.33 27.92 -8.74
CA ALA A 35 11.98 26.70 -9.47
C ALA A 35 10.96 26.96 -10.58
N VAL A 36 9.96 27.81 -10.32
CA VAL A 36 8.97 28.24 -11.33
C VAL A 36 9.65 29.05 -12.45
N LEU A 37 10.49 30.03 -12.10
CA LEU A 37 11.23 30.84 -13.07
C LEU A 37 12.16 29.99 -13.95
N LEU A 38 12.87 29.03 -13.35
CA LEU A 38 13.69 28.05 -14.08
C LEU A 38 12.86 27.26 -15.10
N SER A 39 11.67 26.84 -14.70
CA SER A 39 10.77 26.05 -15.54
C SER A 39 10.22 26.87 -16.71
N ILE A 40 9.81 28.12 -16.45
CA ILE A 40 9.34 29.04 -17.50
C ILE A 40 10.47 29.40 -18.45
N GLY A 41 11.67 29.68 -17.95
CA GLY A 41 12.85 29.94 -18.77
C GLY A 41 13.21 28.76 -19.67
N THR A 42 13.18 27.55 -19.11
CA THR A 42 13.39 26.32 -19.89
C THR A 42 12.30 26.11 -20.92
N ALA A 43 11.03 26.32 -20.57
CA ALA A 43 9.91 26.25 -21.50
C ALA A 43 10.07 27.23 -22.67
N TYR A 44 10.54 28.46 -22.42
CA TYR A 44 10.84 29.42 -23.48
C TYR A 44 11.97 28.93 -24.41
N ILE A 45 13.07 28.44 -23.83
CA ILE A 45 14.22 27.93 -24.61
C ILE A 45 13.82 26.74 -25.47
N ILE A 46 13.00 25.84 -24.91
CA ILE A 46 12.46 24.72 -25.67
C ILE A 46 11.55 25.26 -26.77
N ALA A 47 10.51 26.03 -26.45
CA ALA A 47 9.49 26.49 -27.40
C ALA A 47 10.04 27.23 -28.64
N LYS A 48 11.14 27.98 -28.49
CA LYS A 48 11.70 28.82 -29.57
C LYS A 48 13.11 28.37 -29.98
N PRO A 49 14.19 28.65 -29.22
CA PRO A 49 15.55 28.26 -29.61
C PRO A 49 15.75 26.79 -29.95
N ALA A 50 15.09 25.86 -29.26
CA ALA A 50 15.30 24.43 -29.50
C ALA A 50 14.66 23.92 -30.80
N ALA A 51 13.79 24.71 -31.43
CA ALA A 51 13.30 24.45 -32.78
C ALA A 51 14.41 24.61 -33.83
N GLU A 52 15.35 25.53 -33.60
CA GLU A 52 16.49 25.78 -34.48
C GLU A 52 17.72 24.95 -34.08
N GLN A 53 17.99 24.85 -32.77
CA GLN A 53 19.15 24.14 -32.23
C GLN A 53 18.73 22.95 -31.38
N GLN A 54 18.71 21.77 -32.01
CA GLN A 54 18.26 20.53 -31.39
C GLN A 54 19.01 20.13 -30.10
N ARG A 55 20.28 20.57 -29.93
CA ARG A 55 21.05 20.30 -28.69
C ARG A 55 20.44 20.93 -27.44
N LEU A 56 19.66 22.00 -27.59
CA LEU A 56 19.02 22.69 -26.46
C LEU A 56 17.96 21.84 -25.77
N TRP A 57 17.47 20.77 -26.42
CA TRP A 57 16.59 19.78 -25.78
C TRP A 57 17.23 19.06 -24.59
N LEU A 58 18.57 19.00 -24.51
CA LEU A 58 19.28 18.45 -23.35
C LEU A 58 19.14 19.32 -22.09
N LEU A 59 18.73 20.59 -22.23
CA LEU A 59 18.40 21.44 -21.07
C LEU A 59 17.15 20.96 -20.34
N LEU A 60 16.22 20.30 -21.03
CA LEU A 60 14.97 19.84 -20.45
C LEU A 60 15.19 18.80 -19.31
N PRO A 61 15.92 17.68 -19.50
CA PRO A 61 16.19 16.74 -18.41
C PRO A 61 17.00 17.38 -17.27
N SER A 62 17.99 18.22 -17.57
CA SER A 62 18.78 18.90 -16.54
C SER A 62 17.95 19.89 -15.72
N SER A 63 17.12 20.71 -16.37
CA SER A 63 16.23 21.65 -15.69
C SER A 63 15.19 20.93 -14.84
N LEU A 64 14.57 19.85 -15.34
CA LEU A 64 13.59 19.08 -14.60
C LEU A 64 14.20 18.42 -13.35
N PHE A 65 15.44 17.93 -13.45
CA PHE A 65 16.18 17.42 -12.29
C PHE A 65 16.44 18.50 -11.24
N VAL A 66 16.95 19.67 -11.67
CA VAL A 66 17.20 20.80 -10.77
C VAL A 66 15.90 21.30 -10.13
N ARG A 67 14.82 21.41 -10.90
CA ARG A 67 13.49 21.77 -10.41
C ARG A 67 13.02 20.82 -9.32
N MET A 68 13.12 19.50 -9.55
CA MET A 68 12.75 18.50 -8.53
C MET A 68 13.59 18.62 -7.25
N ALA A 69 14.86 18.99 -7.37
CA ALA A 69 15.72 19.26 -6.21
C ALA A 69 15.26 20.52 -5.46
N LEU A 70 14.96 21.61 -6.16
CA LEU A 70 14.47 22.86 -5.56
C LEU A 70 13.12 22.64 -4.83
N ASN A 71 12.19 21.91 -5.42
CA ASN A 71 10.91 21.52 -4.79
C ASN A 71 11.06 20.52 -3.63
N ALA A 72 12.22 19.88 -3.50
CA ALA A 72 12.53 19.08 -2.32
C ALA A 72 13.13 19.96 -1.22
N ILE A 73 13.98 20.92 -1.60
CA ILE A 73 14.62 21.88 -0.71
C ILE A 73 13.59 22.80 -0.07
N ASP A 74 12.68 23.42 -0.83
CA ASP A 74 11.65 24.31 -0.27
C ASP A 74 10.77 23.60 0.77
N GLY A 75 10.40 22.34 0.52
CA GLY A 75 9.65 21.51 1.45
C GLY A 75 10.45 21.13 2.69
N MET A 76 11.75 20.90 2.57
CA MET A 76 12.63 20.68 3.74
C MET A 76 12.80 21.97 4.55
N MET A 77 13.02 23.11 3.91
CA MET A 77 13.09 24.43 4.57
C MET A 77 11.80 24.74 5.34
N ALA A 78 10.63 24.47 4.74
CA ALA A 78 9.35 24.65 5.40
C ALA A 78 9.18 23.77 6.65
N ARG A 79 9.58 22.49 6.59
CA ARG A 79 9.38 21.51 7.68
C ARG A 79 10.46 21.57 8.77
N GLU A 80 11.72 21.72 8.39
CA GLU A 80 12.89 21.55 9.26
C GLU A 80 13.39 22.89 9.84
N HIS A 81 13.11 24.01 9.16
CA HIS A 81 13.58 25.34 9.57
C HIS A 81 12.45 26.31 9.93
N GLY A 82 11.24 25.80 10.19
CA GLY A 82 10.11 26.61 10.67
C GLY A 82 9.57 27.63 9.66
N GLN A 83 9.87 27.47 8.36
CA GLN A 83 9.41 28.37 7.29
C GLN A 83 8.06 27.98 6.69
N ALA A 84 7.31 27.07 7.33
CA ALA A 84 5.97 26.67 6.88
C ALA A 84 5.00 27.86 6.92
N SER A 85 4.32 28.12 5.80
CA SER A 85 3.30 29.16 5.70
C SER A 85 2.16 28.74 4.79
N THR A 86 0.96 29.26 5.03
CA THR A 86 -0.21 29.02 4.16
C THR A 86 0.04 29.53 2.75
N LEU A 87 0.64 30.73 2.62
CA LEU A 87 1.05 31.28 1.34
C LEU A 87 2.07 30.37 0.64
N GLY A 88 3.07 29.85 1.37
CA GLY A 88 4.08 28.95 0.80
C GLY A 88 3.50 27.64 0.31
N ALA A 89 2.53 27.07 1.03
CA ALA A 89 1.83 25.86 0.59
C ALA A 89 1.05 26.09 -0.73
N VAL A 90 0.32 27.21 -0.82
CA VAL A 90 -0.40 27.60 -2.05
C VAL A 90 0.59 27.87 -3.19
N LEU A 91 1.67 28.59 -2.91
CA LEU A 91 2.69 28.93 -3.88
C LEU A 91 3.38 27.70 -4.45
N ASN A 92 3.66 26.70 -3.62
CA ASN A 92 4.25 25.43 -4.05
C ASN A 92 3.32 24.65 -4.98
N GLU A 93 2.04 24.51 -4.61
CA GLU A 93 1.08 23.76 -5.44
C GLU A 93 0.74 24.51 -6.74
N VAL A 94 0.49 25.82 -6.69
CA VAL A 94 0.21 26.62 -7.88
C VAL A 94 1.45 26.78 -8.76
N GLY A 95 2.62 26.98 -8.15
CA GLY A 95 3.89 27.07 -8.86
C GLY A 95 4.19 25.81 -9.65
N ASP A 96 4.00 24.64 -9.05
CA ASP A 96 4.15 23.35 -9.74
C ASP A 96 3.20 23.20 -10.93
N MET A 97 1.93 23.59 -10.78
CA MET A 97 0.96 23.55 -11.87
C MET A 97 1.35 24.48 -13.02
N ILE A 98 1.82 25.70 -12.71
CA ILE A 98 2.29 26.66 -13.71
C ILE A 98 3.54 26.12 -14.43
N ALA A 99 4.50 25.59 -13.69
CA ALA A 99 5.73 25.02 -14.23
C ALA A 99 5.46 23.83 -15.16
N ASP A 100 4.64 22.86 -14.72
CA ASP A 100 4.27 21.70 -15.54
C ASP A 100 3.51 22.14 -16.81
N THR A 101 2.60 23.11 -16.69
CA THR A 101 1.84 23.66 -17.82
C THR A 101 2.75 24.35 -18.83
N ALA A 102 3.68 25.20 -18.37
CA ALA A 102 4.62 25.89 -19.24
C ALA A 102 5.51 24.91 -20.01
N LEU A 103 6.04 23.90 -19.31
CA LEU A 103 6.91 22.88 -19.92
C LEU A 103 6.14 22.01 -20.93
N LEU A 104 4.91 21.59 -20.63
CA LEU A 104 4.07 20.85 -21.57
C LEU A 104 3.68 21.72 -22.79
N ALA A 105 3.30 22.98 -22.57
CA ALA A 105 2.94 23.91 -23.63
C ALA A 105 4.11 24.20 -24.58
N SER A 106 5.36 24.17 -24.08
CA SER A 106 6.56 24.39 -24.90
C SER A 106 6.76 23.36 -26.02
N LEU A 107 6.11 22.20 -25.93
CA LEU A 107 6.18 21.15 -26.93
C LEU A 107 5.32 21.46 -28.18
N THR A 108 4.29 22.30 -28.04
CA THR A 108 3.32 22.65 -29.11
C THR A 108 3.97 23.07 -30.44
N PRO A 109 4.91 24.04 -30.48
CA PRO A 109 5.51 24.47 -31.74
C PRO A 109 6.24 23.36 -32.49
N HIS A 110 6.82 22.37 -31.77
CA HIS A 110 7.62 21.30 -32.37
C HIS A 110 6.80 20.22 -33.05
N ILE A 111 5.54 20.05 -32.63
CA ILE A 111 4.58 19.16 -33.30
C ILE A 111 4.18 19.75 -34.65
N LEU A 112 4.01 21.08 -34.71
CA LEU A 112 3.57 21.79 -35.92
C LEU A 112 4.65 21.80 -37.02
N THR A 113 5.92 21.95 -36.65
CA THR A 113 7.04 22.08 -37.61
C THR A 113 7.50 20.75 -38.22
N HIS A 114 7.32 19.60 -37.56
CA HIS A 114 7.82 18.31 -38.05
C HIS A 114 6.96 17.71 -39.19
N HIS A 115 5.86 18.36 -39.59
CA HIS A 115 4.95 17.91 -40.65
C HIS A 115 5.04 18.70 -41.97
N ILE A 116 5.87 19.74 -42.06
CA ILE A 116 5.92 20.62 -43.26
C ILE A 116 7.14 20.35 -44.18
N ASN A 117 8.04 19.42 -43.83
CA ASN A 117 9.33 19.29 -44.53
C ASN A 117 9.54 18.05 -45.41
N ASP A 118 8.49 17.39 -45.89
CA ASP A 118 8.64 16.39 -46.96
C ASP A 118 7.88 16.80 -48.23
N LYS A 119 8.61 16.82 -49.35
CA LYS A 119 8.20 17.23 -50.71
C LYS A 119 7.16 16.28 -51.36
N GLU A 120 6.06 15.97 -50.68
CA GLU A 120 4.89 15.30 -51.28
C GLU A 120 3.62 16.13 -51.07
N GLN A 121 3.61 17.31 -51.69
CA GLN A 121 2.60 18.35 -51.49
C GLN A 121 1.33 18.19 -52.37
N GLN A 122 1.13 17.07 -53.08
CA GLN A 122 0.04 17.00 -54.09
C GLN A 122 -1.09 15.99 -53.83
N THR A 123 -0.98 15.06 -52.87
CA THR A 123 -2.04 14.06 -52.60
C THR A 123 -2.65 14.12 -51.18
N LEU A 124 -2.13 15.02 -50.32
CA LEU A 124 -2.42 15.09 -48.88
C LEU A 124 -3.43 16.18 -48.46
N ILE A 125 -4.11 16.84 -49.40
CA ILE A 125 -4.93 18.04 -49.11
C ILE A 125 -6.25 17.70 -48.37
N VAL A 126 -6.69 16.45 -48.34
CA VAL A 126 -7.96 16.05 -47.68
C VAL A 126 -7.78 15.61 -46.22
N ASN A 127 -6.58 15.17 -45.80
CA ASN A 127 -6.32 14.62 -44.44
C ASN A 127 -5.37 15.47 -43.58
N LEU A 128 -4.93 16.63 -44.07
CA LEU A 128 -4.00 17.52 -43.37
C LEU A 128 -4.64 18.31 -42.21
N PRO A 129 -5.91 18.78 -42.27
CA PRO A 129 -6.52 19.54 -41.17
C PRO A 129 -6.77 18.69 -39.92
N THR A 130 -7.06 17.40 -40.09
CA THR A 130 -7.49 16.52 -39.01
C THR A 130 -6.32 16.11 -38.11
N ASN A 131 -5.17 15.70 -38.66
CA ASN A 131 -4.03 15.20 -37.89
C ASN A 131 -3.29 16.26 -37.06
N ILE A 132 -3.22 17.50 -37.56
CA ILE A 132 -2.61 18.65 -36.83
C ILE A 132 -3.50 19.01 -35.63
N LEU A 133 -4.81 19.06 -35.85
CA LEU A 133 -5.79 19.29 -34.78
C LEU A 133 -5.71 18.18 -33.73
N THR A 134 -5.62 16.90 -34.15
CA THR A 134 -5.52 15.75 -33.23
C THR A 134 -4.30 15.84 -32.31
N SER A 135 -3.13 16.24 -32.83
CA SER A 135 -1.91 16.31 -32.01
C SER A 135 -1.92 17.50 -31.04
N GLN A 136 -2.53 18.63 -31.43
CA GLN A 136 -2.76 19.76 -30.54
C GLN A 136 -3.77 19.39 -29.43
N HIS A 137 -4.80 18.62 -29.75
CA HIS A 137 -5.76 18.12 -28.75
C HIS A 137 -5.07 17.28 -27.68
N HIS A 138 -4.11 16.42 -28.04
CA HIS A 138 -3.36 15.62 -27.05
C HIS A 138 -2.55 16.48 -26.08
N ILE A 139 -1.85 17.53 -26.52
CA ILE A 139 -1.16 18.44 -25.58
C ILE A 139 -2.15 19.12 -24.66
N THR A 140 -3.26 19.64 -25.20
CA THR A 140 -4.27 20.32 -24.36
C THR A 140 -4.90 19.35 -23.35
N ALA A 141 -5.14 18.10 -23.74
CA ALA A 141 -5.63 17.05 -22.85
C ALA A 141 -4.60 16.67 -21.78
N LEU A 142 -3.32 16.56 -22.14
CA LEU A 142 -2.24 16.31 -21.17
C LEU A 142 -2.12 17.43 -20.13
N ILE A 143 -2.21 18.70 -20.55
CA ILE A 143 -2.21 19.84 -19.63
C ILE A 143 -3.43 19.78 -18.71
N ALA A 144 -4.63 19.60 -19.27
CA ALA A 144 -5.87 19.54 -18.50
C ALA A 144 -5.86 18.39 -17.49
N LEU A 145 -5.42 17.19 -17.90
CA LEU A 145 -5.30 16.03 -17.03
C LEU A 145 -4.20 16.23 -15.97
N SER A 146 -3.05 16.81 -16.33
CA SER A 146 -1.97 17.10 -15.38
C SER A 146 -2.44 18.03 -14.27
N ILE A 147 -3.09 19.14 -14.63
CA ILE A 147 -3.73 20.07 -13.66
C ILE A 147 -4.80 19.33 -12.85
N GLY A 148 -5.64 18.53 -13.51
CA GLY A 148 -6.68 17.72 -12.86
C GLY A 148 -6.14 16.78 -11.79
N THR A 149 -4.99 16.13 -12.02
CA THR A 149 -4.37 15.26 -11.01
C THR A 149 -4.03 16.05 -9.74
N GLU A 150 -3.44 17.23 -9.85
CA GLU A 150 -3.07 18.06 -8.69
C GLU A 150 -4.30 18.62 -7.97
N LEU A 151 -5.30 19.10 -8.72
CA LEU A 151 -6.56 19.58 -8.14
C LEU A 151 -7.31 18.49 -7.35
N LEU A 152 -7.30 17.24 -7.82
CA LEU A 152 -7.85 16.10 -7.07
C LEU A 152 -7.04 15.83 -5.79
N GLY A 153 -5.71 15.94 -5.86
CA GLY A 153 -4.84 15.80 -4.69
C GLY A 153 -5.16 16.84 -3.62
N ILE A 154 -5.28 18.11 -4.03
CA ILE A 154 -5.61 19.25 -3.15
C ILE A 154 -7.03 19.12 -2.59
N THR A 155 -8.02 18.82 -3.45
CA THR A 155 -9.42 18.65 -3.02
C THR A 155 -9.55 17.51 -1.99
N SER A 156 -8.81 16.41 -2.18
CA SER A 156 -8.77 15.33 -1.19
C SER A 156 -8.18 15.77 0.15
N ASP A 157 -7.12 16.58 0.12
CA ASP A 157 -6.50 17.08 1.34
C ASP A 157 -7.43 18.05 2.10
N THR A 158 -8.12 18.93 1.37
CA THR A 158 -9.05 19.90 1.97
C THR A 158 -10.35 19.27 2.47
N MET A 159 -10.93 18.32 1.74
CA MET A 159 -12.20 17.68 2.11
C MET A 159 -12.03 16.50 3.08
N LEU A 160 -10.96 15.72 2.92
CA LEU A 160 -10.74 14.47 3.65
C LEU A 160 -9.49 14.52 4.54
N GLY A 161 -8.77 15.64 4.64
CA GLY A 161 -7.59 15.76 5.50
C GLY A 161 -6.43 14.83 5.09
N VAL A 162 -6.50 14.22 3.91
CA VAL A 162 -5.48 13.31 3.38
C VAL A 162 -5.33 13.55 1.88
N ARG A 163 -4.13 13.98 1.45
CA ARG A 163 -3.78 14.17 0.03
C ARG A 163 -3.82 12.85 -0.75
N ALA A 164 -4.64 12.80 -1.80
CA ALA A 164 -4.73 11.65 -2.70
C ALA A 164 -3.53 11.60 -3.65
N ASN A 165 -2.56 10.74 -3.36
CA ASN A 165 -1.34 10.56 -4.18
C ASN A 165 -1.38 9.32 -5.09
N GLN A 166 -2.52 8.63 -5.18
CA GLN A 166 -2.64 7.38 -5.93
C GLN A 166 -2.48 7.58 -7.45
N GLY A 167 -1.91 6.59 -8.14
CA GLY A 167 -1.75 6.57 -9.59
C GLY A 167 -0.34 6.21 -10.07
N LEU A 168 -0.23 5.95 -11.37
CA LEU A 168 1.02 5.53 -12.01
C LEU A 168 1.91 6.71 -12.44
N LEU A 169 1.33 7.91 -12.55
CA LEU A 169 1.96 9.04 -13.19
C LEU A 169 1.84 10.29 -12.30
N GLY A 170 2.64 10.33 -11.23
CA GLY A 170 2.76 11.45 -10.31
C GLY A 170 3.67 12.57 -10.82
N LYS A 171 3.91 13.61 -9.99
CA LYS A 171 4.76 14.77 -10.33
C LYS A 171 6.14 14.37 -10.86
N SER A 172 6.84 13.50 -10.11
CA SER A 172 8.17 13.02 -10.47
C SER A 172 8.18 12.14 -11.73
N ASP A 173 7.13 11.33 -11.92
CA ASP A 173 7.00 10.48 -13.11
C ASP A 173 6.77 11.31 -14.37
N ARG A 174 5.96 12.39 -14.28
CA ARG A 174 5.79 13.37 -15.36
C ARG A 174 7.11 14.03 -15.72
N ALA A 175 7.86 14.49 -14.72
CA ALA A 175 9.17 15.10 -14.91
C ALA A 175 10.16 14.12 -15.56
N PHE A 176 10.15 12.85 -15.15
CA PHE A 176 10.99 11.83 -15.74
C PHE A 176 10.63 11.56 -17.21
N LEU A 177 9.35 11.41 -17.54
CA LEU A 177 8.88 11.20 -18.91
C LEU A 177 9.23 12.36 -19.84
N LEU A 178 9.03 13.60 -19.38
CA LEU A 178 9.43 14.80 -20.13
C LEU A 178 10.95 14.91 -20.28
N GLY A 179 11.70 14.55 -19.24
CA GLY A 179 13.17 14.51 -19.29
C GLY A 179 13.69 13.49 -20.30
N MET A 180 13.11 12.29 -20.34
CA MET A 180 13.44 11.27 -21.34
C MET A 180 13.12 11.73 -22.77
N LEU A 181 11.98 12.38 -22.97
CA LEU A 181 11.62 12.97 -24.26
C LEU A 181 12.66 14.01 -24.70
N GLY A 182 13.07 14.89 -23.78
CA GLY A 182 14.10 15.89 -24.06
C GLY A 182 15.47 15.28 -24.37
N ALA A 183 15.90 14.28 -23.61
CA ALA A 183 17.14 13.55 -23.88
C ALA A 183 17.11 12.88 -25.27
N PHE A 184 16.01 12.22 -25.61
CA PHE A 184 15.84 11.57 -26.90
C PHE A 184 15.88 12.58 -28.06
N MET A 185 15.17 13.70 -27.92
CA MET A 185 15.20 14.79 -28.91
C MET A 185 16.59 15.40 -29.04
N GLY A 186 17.33 15.58 -27.95
CA GLY A 186 18.67 16.16 -27.95
C GLY A 186 19.77 15.26 -28.53
N ILE A 187 19.74 13.95 -28.25
CA ILE A 187 20.76 12.99 -28.71
C ILE A 187 20.64 12.71 -30.22
N ARG A 188 19.42 12.77 -30.78
CA ARG A 188 19.17 12.56 -32.22
C ARG A 188 19.98 13.52 -33.12
N ALA A 189 20.50 14.63 -32.58
CA ALA A 189 21.41 15.56 -33.26
C ALA A 189 22.80 14.97 -33.61
N LYS A 190 23.13 13.74 -33.19
CA LYS A 190 24.49 13.15 -33.29
C LYS A 190 24.52 11.76 -33.93
N ALA A 191 23.55 11.39 -34.77
CA ALA A 191 23.72 10.20 -35.62
C ALA A 191 24.79 10.49 -36.69
N PRO A 192 25.93 9.78 -36.73
CA PRO A 192 26.93 9.98 -37.77
C PRO A 192 26.34 9.61 -39.13
N VAL A 193 26.67 10.40 -40.16
CA VAL A 193 26.22 10.29 -41.56
C VAL A 193 26.56 8.93 -42.24
N GLY A 194 27.12 7.96 -41.51
CA GLY A 194 27.57 6.66 -42.05
C GLY A 194 26.80 5.42 -41.59
N ILE A 195 25.88 5.50 -40.63
CA ILE A 195 25.15 4.30 -40.17
C ILE A 195 23.76 4.30 -40.79
N LYS A 196 23.60 3.57 -41.90
CA LYS A 196 22.30 3.05 -42.35
C LYS A 196 21.82 2.02 -41.32
N THR A 197 21.36 2.47 -40.15
CA THR A 197 20.54 1.60 -39.33
C THR A 197 19.22 1.41 -40.06
N GLN A 198 19.08 0.28 -40.73
CA GLN A 198 17.80 -0.34 -41.08
C GLN A 198 17.02 -0.78 -39.82
N VAL A 199 17.15 -0.04 -38.72
CA VAL A 199 16.20 -0.11 -37.63
C VAL A 199 15.09 0.82 -38.08
N ALA A 200 13.95 0.23 -38.43
CA ALA A 200 12.72 0.90 -38.81
C ALA A 200 12.64 2.28 -38.15
N SER A 201 12.51 3.33 -38.97
CA SER A 201 12.28 4.72 -38.58
C SER A 201 11.64 4.81 -37.19
N PRO A 202 12.37 5.23 -36.13
CA PRO A 202 11.83 5.28 -34.78
C PRO A 202 10.99 6.54 -34.63
N ALA A 203 10.09 6.78 -35.58
CA ALA A 203 8.80 7.35 -35.30
C ALA A 203 7.96 6.29 -34.58
N VAL A 204 8.43 5.84 -33.40
CA VAL A 204 7.48 5.60 -32.31
C VAL A 204 6.77 6.94 -32.22
N ARG A 205 5.57 7.02 -32.81
CA ARG A 205 4.96 8.31 -33.14
C ARG A 205 4.89 9.05 -31.82
N ILE A 206 5.50 10.24 -31.73
CA ILE A 206 5.44 11.08 -30.53
C ILE A 206 3.97 11.19 -30.04
N GLY A 207 3.00 11.13 -30.97
CA GLY A 207 1.58 10.96 -30.68
C GLY A 207 1.18 9.69 -29.91
N GLN A 208 1.73 8.50 -30.21
CA GLN A 208 1.50 7.28 -29.42
C GLN A 208 2.03 7.41 -27.99
N LEU A 209 3.18 8.09 -27.80
CA LEU A 209 3.68 8.41 -26.47
C LEU A 209 2.70 9.32 -25.74
N PHE A 210 2.22 10.39 -26.40
CA PHE A 210 1.23 11.30 -25.81
C PHE A 210 -0.06 10.59 -25.42
N ILE A 211 -0.62 9.75 -26.29
CA ILE A 211 -1.81 8.94 -26.01
C ILE A 211 -1.57 8.02 -24.81
N LEU A 212 -0.41 7.37 -24.72
CA LEU A 212 -0.08 6.52 -23.57
C LEU A 212 -0.01 7.33 -22.28
N THR A 213 0.67 8.48 -22.27
CA THR A 213 0.70 9.40 -21.12
C THR A 213 -0.69 9.89 -20.75
N GLU A 214 -1.55 10.17 -21.73
CA GLU A 214 -2.93 10.62 -21.53
C GLU A 214 -3.75 9.54 -20.83
N ILE A 215 -3.68 8.28 -21.31
CA ILE A 215 -4.33 7.12 -20.69
C ILE A 215 -3.82 6.91 -19.25
N MET A 216 -2.51 7.03 -19.03
CA MET A 216 -1.93 6.86 -17.70
C MET A 216 -2.31 7.99 -16.72
N LEU A 217 -2.42 9.24 -17.20
CA LEU A 217 -2.91 10.36 -16.41
C LEU A 217 -4.39 10.22 -16.11
N LEU A 218 -5.20 9.80 -17.08
CA LEU A 218 -6.62 9.51 -16.86
C LEU A 218 -6.81 8.41 -15.80
N LYS A 219 -6.04 7.32 -15.91
CA LYS A 219 -6.04 6.26 -14.90
C LYS A 219 -5.58 6.77 -13.52
N THR A 220 -4.64 7.71 -13.49
CA THR A 220 -4.21 8.38 -12.25
C THR A 220 -5.35 9.21 -11.65
N CYS A 221 -6.08 10.00 -12.45
CA CYS A 221 -7.28 10.72 -12.00
C CYS A 221 -8.34 9.78 -11.44
N LEU A 222 -8.66 8.69 -12.15
CA LEU A 222 -9.63 7.68 -11.72
C LEU A 222 -9.21 7.00 -10.41
N ASN A 223 -7.93 6.68 -10.25
CA ASN A 223 -7.41 6.08 -9.02
C ASN A 223 -7.50 7.05 -7.83
N ARG A 224 -7.22 8.34 -8.04
CA ARG A 224 -7.39 9.36 -6.99
C ARG A 224 -8.86 9.54 -6.62
N LEU A 225 -9.75 9.64 -7.60
CA LEU A 225 -11.19 9.72 -7.38
C LEU A 225 -11.73 8.49 -6.63
N ARG A 226 -11.35 7.28 -7.06
CA ARG A 226 -11.74 6.05 -6.38
C ARG A 226 -11.29 6.04 -4.91
N TYR A 227 -10.03 6.43 -4.67
CA TYR A 227 -9.50 6.56 -3.32
C TYR A 227 -10.29 7.58 -2.49
N MET A 228 -10.61 8.75 -3.05
CA MET A 228 -11.44 9.76 -2.38
C MET A 228 -12.84 9.23 -2.04
N THR A 229 -13.48 8.53 -2.98
CA THR A 229 -14.81 7.93 -2.78
C THR A 229 -14.78 6.86 -1.70
N GLU A 230 -13.81 5.95 -1.74
CA GLU A 230 -13.65 4.90 -0.71
C GLU A 230 -13.39 5.53 0.67
N LEU A 231 -12.54 6.55 0.75
CA LEU A 231 -12.25 7.25 2.00
C LEU A 231 -13.46 8.04 2.53
N TYR A 232 -14.24 8.67 1.63
CA TYR A 232 -15.47 9.37 1.99
C TYR A 232 -16.53 8.41 2.52
N LEU A 233 -16.78 7.29 1.82
CA LEU A 233 -17.77 6.28 2.24
C LEU A 233 -17.39 5.60 3.56
N ARG A 234 -16.10 5.42 3.84
CA ARG A 234 -15.63 4.91 5.14
C ARG A 234 -15.93 5.87 6.30
N ARG A 235 -15.83 7.18 6.06
CA ARG A 235 -16.09 8.21 7.09
C ARG A 235 -17.57 8.54 7.25
N ASN A 236 -18.34 8.42 6.17
CA ASN A 236 -19.77 8.67 6.14
C ASN A 236 -20.47 7.44 5.55
N PRO A 237 -20.62 6.34 6.32
CA PRO A 237 -21.35 5.18 5.86
C PRO A 237 -22.79 5.59 5.54
N PRO A 238 -23.35 5.15 4.40
CA PRO A 238 -24.73 5.49 4.06
C PRO A 238 -25.67 4.98 5.16
N GLU A 239 -26.61 5.83 5.58
CA GLU A 239 -27.64 5.43 6.55
C GLU A 239 -28.40 4.21 6.00
N LEU A 240 -28.43 3.13 6.79
CA LEU A 240 -29.24 1.95 6.48
C LEU A 240 -30.69 2.40 6.40
N ARG A 241 -31.24 2.41 5.18
CA ARG A 241 -32.66 2.68 4.95
C ARG A 241 -33.46 1.59 5.68
N SER A 242 -34.03 1.92 6.82
CA SER A 242 -34.91 1.02 7.56
C SER A 242 -36.13 0.73 6.68
N VAL A 243 -36.17 -0.44 6.05
CA VAL A 243 -37.39 -0.96 5.43
C VAL A 243 -38.28 -1.49 6.55
N LEU A 244 -38.88 -0.58 7.31
CA LEU A 244 -39.96 -0.85 8.25
C LEU A 244 -40.90 0.35 8.20
N GLY A 245 -41.90 0.26 7.33
CA GLY A 245 -42.92 1.30 7.23
C GLY A 245 -43.64 1.32 5.90
N GLU A 246 -44.33 0.23 5.54
CA GLU A 246 -45.60 0.33 4.82
C GLU A 246 -46.37 -0.97 4.96
N SER A 247 -47.41 -0.94 5.79
CA SER A 247 -48.41 -1.98 5.88
C SER A 247 -49.31 -1.90 4.65
N THR A 248 -49.17 -2.87 3.74
CA THR A 248 -50.30 -3.26 2.89
C THR A 248 -50.30 -4.76 2.74
N ASN A 249 -51.36 -5.37 3.27
CA ASN A 249 -51.77 -6.74 3.00
C ASN A 249 -51.72 -7.00 1.50
N ASN A 250 -50.83 -7.89 1.06
CA ASN A 250 -51.11 -8.86 0.00
C ASN A 250 -50.00 -9.91 -0.03
N SER A 251 -50.42 -11.16 0.05
CA SER A 251 -49.62 -12.36 -0.06
C SER A 251 -48.84 -12.41 -1.37
N LEU A 252 -47.50 -12.36 -1.30
CA LEU A 252 -46.59 -12.82 -2.33
C LEU A 252 -45.33 -13.38 -1.65
N SER A 253 -45.31 -14.69 -1.49
CA SER A 253 -44.16 -15.49 -1.09
C SER A 253 -43.04 -15.37 -2.12
N LEU A 254 -41.91 -14.76 -1.73
CA LEU A 254 -40.68 -14.82 -2.52
C LEU A 254 -39.78 -15.94 -1.96
N THR A 255 -39.87 -17.11 -2.58
CA THR A 255 -39.00 -18.26 -2.34
C THR A 255 -37.60 -17.93 -2.86
N VAL A 256 -36.61 -17.81 -1.97
CA VAL A 256 -35.20 -17.84 -2.37
C VAL A 256 -34.81 -19.30 -2.59
N VAL A 257 -34.61 -19.65 -3.85
CA VAL A 257 -34.14 -20.96 -4.30
C VAL A 257 -32.67 -21.12 -3.91
N LEU A 258 -32.41 -22.03 -2.97
CA LEU A 258 -31.09 -22.62 -2.76
C LEU A 258 -30.85 -23.71 -3.82
N PRO A 259 -29.70 -23.76 -4.51
CA PRO A 259 -29.41 -24.89 -5.40
C PRO A 259 -29.05 -26.12 -4.56
N ASN A 260 -29.97 -27.08 -4.51
CA ASN A 260 -29.69 -28.46 -4.13
C ASN A 260 -29.14 -29.21 -5.35
N THR A 261 -27.99 -29.88 -5.19
CA THR A 261 -27.63 -31.02 -6.04
C THR A 261 -27.30 -32.21 -5.17
N SER A 262 -28.26 -33.13 -5.08
CA SER A 262 -28.10 -34.50 -4.57
C SER A 262 -28.07 -35.48 -5.75
N THR A 263 -26.99 -36.25 -5.82
CA THR A 263 -26.88 -37.69 -6.18
C THR A 263 -27.48 -38.26 -7.47
N ASP A 264 -26.59 -38.98 -8.18
CA ASP A 264 -26.77 -40.24 -8.94
C ASP A 264 -27.26 -40.23 -10.39
N ASN A 265 -26.32 -40.44 -11.33
CA ASN A 265 -26.09 -41.74 -11.98
C ASN A 265 -25.13 -41.63 -13.20
N ALA A 266 -23.95 -42.25 -13.14
CA ALA A 266 -23.30 -42.93 -14.28
C ALA A 266 -22.01 -43.67 -13.85
N ARG A 267 -21.82 -44.86 -14.40
CA ARG A 267 -20.80 -45.90 -14.12
C ARG A 267 -19.39 -45.59 -14.72
N PRO A 268 -18.35 -46.40 -14.41
CA PRO A 268 -16.99 -45.95 -14.13
C PRO A 268 -16.06 -45.97 -15.35
N LEU A 269 -15.01 -45.14 -15.30
CA LEU A 269 -13.84 -45.25 -16.15
C LEU A 269 -12.58 -45.28 -15.28
N GLU A 270 -11.87 -46.40 -15.38
CA GLU A 270 -10.56 -46.66 -14.79
C GLU A 270 -9.55 -45.58 -15.18
N PHE A 271 -8.75 -45.11 -14.22
CA PHE A 271 -7.44 -44.54 -14.53
C PHE A 271 -6.37 -45.13 -13.63
N LYS A 272 -5.43 -45.74 -14.35
CA LYS A 272 -4.25 -46.53 -14.03
C LYS A 272 -3.26 -45.79 -13.11
N GLU A 273 -2.79 -46.48 -12.07
CA GLU A 273 -1.67 -46.07 -11.21
C GLU A 273 -0.35 -45.91 -11.98
N MET A 274 0.50 -44.99 -11.50
CA MET A 274 1.95 -45.03 -11.70
C MET A 274 2.68 -44.69 -10.37
N PRO A 275 3.87 -45.23 -10.14
CA PRO A 275 4.30 -45.69 -8.82
C PRO A 275 5.05 -44.62 -8.02
N THR A 276 4.84 -44.62 -6.69
CA THR A 276 5.74 -43.98 -5.74
C THR A 276 6.39 -45.02 -4.84
N THR A 277 7.72 -44.99 -4.89
CA THR A 277 8.66 -45.89 -4.24
C THR A 277 8.53 -45.84 -2.72
N THR A 278 8.47 -47.02 -2.11
CA THR A 278 8.56 -47.25 -0.67
C THR A 278 9.94 -46.84 -0.15
N VAL A 279 9.97 -45.97 0.87
CA VAL A 279 11.11 -45.84 1.77
C VAL A 279 10.60 -46.18 3.17
N ASP A 280 11.12 -47.29 3.66
CA ASP A 280 10.90 -47.88 4.97
C ASP A 280 11.48 -46.96 6.06
N SER A 281 10.72 -46.70 7.12
CA SER A 281 11.17 -45.91 8.27
C SER A 281 10.57 -46.46 9.56
N GLN A 282 10.64 -47.79 9.75
CA GLN A 282 10.66 -48.35 11.10
C GLN A 282 12.08 -48.27 11.66
N LYS A 283 12.33 -47.20 12.43
CA LYS A 283 13.26 -47.14 13.58
C LYS A 283 13.38 -45.70 14.05
N PHE A 284 12.69 -45.38 15.14
CA PHE A 284 13.14 -44.54 16.27
C PHE A 284 11.90 -44.22 17.14
N GLU A 285 11.27 -45.26 17.68
CA GLU A 285 10.43 -45.16 18.88
C GLU A 285 11.21 -45.83 20.01
N GLU A 286 12.06 -45.07 20.68
CA GLU A 286 12.43 -45.37 22.07
C GLU A 286 12.98 -44.11 22.73
N GLN A 287 12.45 -43.81 23.93
CA GLN A 287 12.75 -42.69 24.83
C GLN A 287 11.85 -41.44 24.72
N ALA A 288 10.61 -41.56 25.21
CA ALA A 288 9.94 -40.50 25.99
C ALA A 288 8.74 -41.08 26.77
N SER A 289 8.99 -41.98 27.71
CA SER A 289 7.98 -42.41 28.69
C SER A 289 8.17 -41.66 30.01
N VAL A 290 7.50 -40.51 30.13
CA VAL A 290 7.05 -39.99 31.43
C VAL A 290 5.54 -39.84 31.33
N GLY A 291 4.84 -40.82 31.90
CA GLY A 291 3.39 -40.91 31.84
C GLY A 291 2.72 -39.76 32.57
N PHE A 292 1.87 -39.03 31.84
CA PHE A 292 0.76 -38.27 32.42
C PHE A 292 -0.51 -39.01 32.03
N ASP A 293 -1.15 -39.64 33.02
CA ASP A 293 -2.45 -40.30 32.85
C ASP A 293 -3.53 -39.21 32.76
N LEU A 294 -3.70 -38.65 31.56
CA LEU A 294 -4.77 -37.70 31.25
C LEU A 294 -6.00 -38.50 30.84
N SER A 295 -6.89 -38.72 31.81
CA SER A 295 -8.29 -39.00 31.50
C SER A 295 -8.77 -37.98 30.47
N ALA A 296 -9.34 -38.45 29.36
CA ALA A 296 -9.74 -37.65 28.20
C ALA A 296 -10.73 -36.56 28.62
N SER A 297 -10.19 -35.42 29.05
CA SER A 297 -10.95 -34.25 29.45
C SER A 297 -11.57 -33.68 28.18
N LYS A 298 -12.90 -33.68 28.12
CA LYS A 298 -13.64 -33.20 26.95
C LYS A 298 -13.31 -31.73 26.71
N ILE A 299 -12.54 -31.45 25.66
CA ILE A 299 -12.19 -30.08 25.28
C ILE A 299 -13.45 -29.36 24.79
N ILE A 300 -13.68 -28.16 25.31
CA ILE A 300 -14.79 -27.30 24.93
C ILE A 300 -14.26 -26.31 23.89
N ASN A 301 -14.68 -26.52 22.65
CA ASN A 301 -14.30 -25.64 21.54
C ASN A 301 -15.41 -24.62 21.29
N GLY A 302 -15.04 -23.38 21.02
CA GLY A 302 -16.01 -22.35 20.66
C GLY A 302 -15.40 -21.18 19.92
N GLU A 303 -16.29 -20.30 19.49
CA GLU A 303 -15.98 -19.15 18.67
C GLU A 303 -16.75 -17.96 19.21
N SER A 304 -16.14 -16.78 19.19
CA SER A 304 -16.79 -15.55 19.64
C SER A 304 -16.15 -14.33 18.98
N CYS A 305 -16.69 -13.16 19.27
CA CYS A 305 -16.15 -11.88 18.83
C CYS A 305 -16.28 -10.85 19.95
N TYR A 306 -15.41 -9.84 19.91
CA TYR A 306 -15.52 -8.64 20.73
C TYR A 306 -15.32 -7.41 19.85
N ASN A 307 -15.78 -6.25 20.33
CA ASN A 307 -15.54 -4.99 19.64
C ASN A 307 -14.24 -4.38 20.16
N ALA A 308 -13.32 -4.08 19.26
CA ALA A 308 -12.12 -3.31 19.54
C ALA A 308 -12.48 -1.86 19.93
N TYR A 309 -11.46 -1.09 20.34
CA TYR A 309 -11.60 0.29 20.84
C TYR A 309 -12.28 1.25 19.84
N ASP A 310 -12.23 0.94 18.54
CA ASP A 310 -12.82 1.71 17.44
C ASP A 310 -14.14 1.12 16.93
N GLY A 311 -14.67 0.08 17.59
CA GLY A 311 -15.89 -0.62 17.20
C GLY A 311 -15.68 -1.73 16.16
N THR A 312 -14.46 -1.97 15.70
CA THR A 312 -14.19 -3.08 14.77
C THR A 312 -14.38 -4.42 15.47
N ALA A 313 -15.18 -5.32 14.88
CA ALA A 313 -15.42 -6.65 15.42
C ALA A 313 -14.19 -7.55 15.21
N ILE A 314 -13.55 -7.96 16.31
CA ILE A 314 -12.41 -8.88 16.32
C ILE A 314 -12.90 -10.26 16.73
N TYR A 315 -12.63 -11.23 15.86
CA TYR A 315 -13.04 -12.61 16.01
C TYR A 315 -11.97 -13.43 16.74
N TYR A 316 -12.38 -14.42 17.54
CA TYR A 316 -11.46 -15.36 18.17
C TYR A 316 -12.10 -16.73 18.38
N ARG A 317 -11.22 -17.72 18.55
CA ARG A 317 -11.54 -19.11 18.89
C ARG A 317 -10.97 -19.44 20.25
N TYR A 318 -11.57 -20.41 20.91
CA TYR A 318 -11.06 -20.92 22.17
C TYR A 318 -11.22 -22.44 22.29
N TRP A 319 -10.31 -23.03 23.07
CA TRP A 319 -10.29 -24.43 23.46
C TRP A 319 -10.09 -24.46 24.97
N LEU A 320 -11.14 -24.84 25.70
CA LEU A 320 -11.15 -24.77 27.17
C LEU A 320 -11.26 -26.17 27.76
N THR A 321 -10.60 -26.38 28.90
CA THR A 321 -10.76 -27.62 29.68
C THR A 321 -11.85 -27.50 30.74
N THR A 322 -12.27 -26.27 31.06
CA THR A 322 -13.32 -25.96 32.02
C THR A 322 -14.26 -24.90 31.43
N PRO A 323 -15.59 -24.97 31.64
CA PRO A 323 -16.51 -23.92 31.20
C PRO A 323 -16.16 -22.54 31.79
N LEU A 324 -16.36 -21.47 31.01
CA LEU A 324 -16.07 -20.08 31.44
C LEU A 324 -16.78 -19.69 32.75
N GLU A 325 -18.01 -20.15 32.98
CA GLU A 325 -18.78 -19.86 34.20
C GLU A 325 -18.16 -20.45 35.46
N ASP A 326 -17.46 -21.57 35.33
CA ASP A 326 -16.87 -22.30 36.45
C ASP A 326 -15.43 -21.87 36.71
N MET A 327 -14.72 -21.37 35.69
CA MET A 327 -13.37 -20.81 35.85
C MET A 327 -13.36 -19.56 36.75
N LYS A 328 -14.36 -18.68 36.63
CA LYS A 328 -14.48 -17.52 37.53
C LYS A 328 -14.72 -17.93 38.98
N LYS A 329 -15.38 -19.06 39.22
CA LYS A 329 -15.65 -19.59 40.56
C LYS A 329 -14.43 -20.33 41.14
N SER A 330 -13.67 -21.03 40.30
CA SER A 330 -12.47 -21.78 40.71
C SER A 330 -11.28 -20.87 41.00
N ALA A 331 -11.13 -19.75 40.29
CA ALA A 331 -10.17 -18.68 40.60
C ALA A 331 -10.31 -18.14 42.04
N ILE A 332 -11.49 -18.28 42.63
CA ILE A 332 -11.80 -17.84 44.00
C ILE A 332 -11.63 -19.00 45.03
N LYS A 333 -11.56 -20.27 44.60
CA LYS A 333 -11.72 -21.44 45.50
C LYS A 333 -10.68 -22.56 45.46
N GLN A 334 -9.67 -22.58 44.58
CA GLN A 334 -8.69 -23.69 44.57
C GLN A 334 -7.23 -23.26 44.57
N ALA A 335 -6.54 -23.62 45.67
CA ALA A 335 -5.11 -23.44 45.91
C ALA A 335 -4.24 -24.63 45.46
N ASN A 336 -4.79 -25.66 44.79
CA ASN A 336 -4.03 -26.89 44.56
C ASN A 336 -3.42 -27.05 43.16
N GLN A 337 -3.91 -26.36 42.11
CA GLN A 337 -3.19 -26.17 40.85
C GLN A 337 -3.69 -24.88 40.15
N PRO A 338 -2.83 -23.87 39.89
CA PRO A 338 -3.25 -22.65 39.23
C PRO A 338 -3.62 -22.94 37.77
N LEU A 339 -4.80 -22.49 37.34
CA LEU A 339 -5.19 -22.51 35.94
C LEU A 339 -4.27 -21.57 35.15
N ARG A 340 -3.78 -22.05 34.01
CA ARG A 340 -2.92 -21.29 33.12
C ARG A 340 -3.57 -21.13 31.76
N GLN A 341 -3.26 -20.03 31.09
CA GLN A 341 -3.81 -19.75 29.77
C GLN A 341 -2.73 -19.49 28.73
N VAL A 342 -3.07 -19.80 27.49
CA VAL A 342 -2.22 -19.61 26.32
C VAL A 342 -2.97 -18.77 25.31
N ILE A 343 -2.36 -17.68 24.85
CA ILE A 343 -2.88 -16.84 23.78
C ILE A 343 -2.05 -17.06 22.51
N LEU A 344 -2.70 -17.46 21.43
CA LEU A 344 -2.08 -17.79 20.16
C LEU A 344 -2.26 -16.65 19.15
N LEU A 345 -1.15 -16.19 18.56
CA LEU A 345 -1.14 -15.18 17.50
C LEU A 345 -0.66 -15.79 16.17
N HIS A 346 -1.50 -15.66 15.13
CA HIS A 346 -1.21 -16.20 13.80
C HIS A 346 -0.24 -15.32 12.99
N ARG A 347 0.19 -15.81 11.82
CA ARG A 347 1.08 -15.09 10.88
C ARG A 347 0.32 -14.09 10.00
N GLY A 348 1.04 -13.33 9.18
CA GLY A 348 0.41 -12.42 8.23
C GLY A 348 -0.35 -13.22 7.16
N HIS A 349 -1.51 -12.71 6.73
CA HIS A 349 -2.40 -13.39 5.78
C HIS A 349 -2.86 -14.79 6.25
N GLU A 350 -2.89 -15.00 7.57
CA GLU A 350 -3.38 -16.22 8.22
C GLU A 350 -4.64 -15.90 9.08
N HIS A 351 -5.15 -16.88 9.82
CA HIS A 351 -6.25 -16.73 10.78
C HIS A 351 -6.16 -17.83 11.87
N SER A 352 -6.86 -17.62 13.00
CA SER A 352 -6.91 -18.52 14.17
C SER A 352 -7.24 -19.97 13.84
N GLY A 353 -8.10 -20.21 12.84
CA GLY A 353 -8.46 -21.55 12.40
C GLY A 353 -7.27 -22.42 11.96
N ARG A 354 -6.18 -21.83 11.46
CA ARG A 354 -4.95 -22.57 11.12
C ARG A 354 -4.11 -22.97 12.33
N LEU A 355 -4.42 -22.42 13.50
CA LEU A 355 -3.80 -22.75 14.78
C LEU A 355 -4.63 -23.77 15.58
N ALA A 356 -5.71 -24.32 15.00
CA ALA A 356 -6.64 -25.18 15.72
C ALA A 356 -5.98 -26.43 16.30
N GLU A 357 -5.14 -27.12 15.52
CA GLU A 357 -4.40 -28.29 15.98
C GLU A 357 -3.46 -27.95 17.16
N LEU A 358 -2.76 -26.82 17.08
CA LEU A 358 -1.91 -26.33 18.16
C LEU A 358 -2.74 -25.98 19.41
N GLY A 359 -3.90 -25.37 19.21
CA GLY A 359 -4.84 -25.05 20.29
C GLY A 359 -5.35 -26.29 21.02
N GLU A 360 -5.71 -27.33 20.27
CA GLU A 360 -6.14 -28.62 20.83
C GLU A 360 -5.01 -29.34 21.58
N GLN A 361 -3.77 -29.27 21.09
CA GLN A 361 -2.61 -29.83 21.79
C GLN A 361 -2.36 -29.13 23.13
N PHE A 362 -2.41 -27.80 23.18
CA PHE A 362 -2.29 -27.05 24.44
C PHE A 362 -3.47 -27.33 25.39
N ALA A 363 -4.70 -27.42 24.87
CA ALA A 363 -5.86 -27.74 25.69
C ALA A 363 -5.80 -29.17 26.26
N THR A 364 -5.33 -30.13 25.48
CA THR A 364 -5.07 -31.51 25.94
C THR A 364 -4.03 -31.53 27.06
N ALA A 365 -3.04 -30.65 27.00
CA ALA A 365 -2.03 -30.46 28.05
C ALA A 365 -2.55 -29.69 29.28
N GLY A 366 -3.83 -29.31 29.33
CA GLY A 366 -4.48 -28.70 30.50
C GLY A 366 -4.58 -27.17 30.48
N TYR A 367 -4.18 -26.50 29.40
CA TYR A 367 -4.21 -25.04 29.30
C TYR A 367 -5.55 -24.52 28.77
N GLN A 368 -5.95 -23.31 29.18
CA GLN A 368 -7.06 -22.58 28.55
C GLN A 368 -6.51 -21.81 27.34
N VAL A 369 -6.98 -22.12 26.14
CA VAL A 369 -6.36 -21.59 24.92
C VAL A 369 -7.29 -20.66 24.18
N PHE A 370 -6.75 -19.51 23.75
CA PHE A 370 -7.46 -18.51 22.97
C PHE A 370 -6.62 -18.12 21.75
N ALA A 371 -7.24 -18.06 20.58
CA ALA A 371 -6.58 -17.63 19.34
C ALA A 371 -7.43 -16.60 18.64
N TRP A 372 -6.91 -15.39 18.45
CA TRP A 372 -7.63 -14.35 17.73
C TRP A 372 -7.39 -14.41 16.22
N ASP A 373 -8.28 -13.78 15.47
CA ASP A 373 -8.02 -13.30 14.11
C ASP A 373 -7.64 -11.82 14.25
N ALA A 374 -6.43 -11.45 13.86
CA ALA A 374 -6.03 -10.04 13.83
C ALA A 374 -6.99 -9.22 12.95
N ARG A 375 -7.09 -7.91 13.21
CA ARG A 375 -7.84 -6.98 12.36
C ARG A 375 -7.48 -7.16 10.88
N GLY A 376 -8.50 -7.21 10.02
CA GLY A 376 -8.32 -7.43 8.59
C GLY A 376 -7.99 -8.89 8.21
N ASN A 377 -7.82 -9.80 9.16
CA ASN A 377 -7.53 -11.21 8.93
C ASN A 377 -8.73 -12.10 9.26
N GLY A 378 -8.79 -13.27 8.60
CA GLY A 378 -9.85 -14.26 8.82
C GLY A 378 -11.25 -13.67 8.82
N ARG A 379 -11.97 -13.87 9.93
CA ARG A 379 -13.34 -13.41 10.16
C ARG A 379 -13.42 -12.08 10.90
N SER A 380 -12.29 -11.51 11.33
CA SER A 380 -12.26 -10.17 11.90
C SER A 380 -12.63 -9.12 10.86
N GLY A 381 -13.28 -8.07 11.35
CA GLY A 381 -13.64 -6.87 10.60
C GLY A 381 -12.42 -6.03 10.23
N GLY A 382 -12.70 -4.84 9.70
CA GLY A 382 -11.67 -3.97 9.14
C GLY A 382 -11.35 -4.31 7.68
N ILE A 383 -10.39 -3.58 7.13
CA ILE A 383 -9.97 -3.73 5.73
C ILE A 383 -9.08 -4.97 5.64
N LYS A 384 -9.33 -5.84 4.66
CA LYS A 384 -8.59 -7.10 4.54
C LYS A 384 -7.09 -6.85 4.35
N ASP A 385 -6.30 -7.59 5.13
CA ASP A 385 -4.84 -7.50 5.22
C ASP A 385 -4.30 -6.08 5.44
N HIS A 386 -5.02 -5.27 6.22
CA HIS A 386 -4.67 -3.88 6.48
C HIS A 386 -4.95 -3.48 7.94
N ALA A 387 -4.00 -2.71 8.47
CA ALA A 387 -4.12 -1.91 9.68
C ALA A 387 -3.45 -0.56 9.40
N ASP A 388 -3.96 0.52 9.99
CA ASP A 388 -3.43 1.87 9.81
C ASP A 388 -2.03 2.02 10.42
N SER A 389 -1.75 1.28 11.48
CA SER A 389 -0.45 1.24 12.15
C SER A 389 -0.26 -0.06 12.95
N VAL A 390 1.00 -0.36 13.33
CA VAL A 390 1.29 -1.45 14.27
C VAL A 390 0.63 -1.19 15.63
N THR A 391 0.61 0.07 16.07
CA THR A 391 -0.04 0.49 17.31
C THR A 391 -1.54 0.21 17.35
N GLU A 392 -2.22 0.21 16.20
CA GLU A 392 -3.61 -0.23 16.14
C GLU A 392 -3.74 -1.72 16.47
N LEU A 393 -2.86 -2.55 15.90
CA LEU A 393 -2.83 -3.99 16.20
C LEU A 393 -2.41 -4.26 17.65
N GLU A 394 -1.52 -3.46 18.23
CA GLU A 394 -1.13 -3.58 19.65
C GLU A 394 -2.28 -3.24 20.58
N ARG A 395 -3.06 -2.20 20.27
CA ARG A 395 -4.28 -1.86 21.02
C ARG A 395 -5.35 -2.93 20.91
N ASP A 396 -5.52 -3.51 19.73
CA ASP A 396 -6.41 -4.65 19.56
C ASP A 396 -5.94 -5.83 20.42
N LEU A 397 -4.63 -6.14 20.40
CA LEU A 397 -4.04 -7.24 21.17
C LEU A 397 -4.21 -7.01 22.67
N GLU A 398 -3.93 -5.80 23.16
CA GLU A 398 -4.17 -5.42 24.55
C GLU A 398 -5.65 -5.63 24.92
N GLY A 399 -6.57 -5.11 24.10
CA GLY A 399 -8.01 -5.31 24.31
C GLY A 399 -8.41 -6.79 24.35
N PHE A 400 -7.78 -7.62 23.51
CA PHE A 400 -8.01 -9.06 23.51
C PHE A 400 -7.48 -9.73 24.78
N VAL A 401 -6.27 -9.39 25.22
CA VAL A 401 -5.67 -9.93 26.45
C VAL A 401 -6.54 -9.57 27.66
N GLN A 402 -6.98 -8.32 27.76
CA GLN A 402 -7.88 -7.88 28.83
C GLN A 402 -9.24 -8.58 28.78
N LEU A 403 -9.80 -8.81 27.59
CA LEU A 403 -11.02 -9.59 27.42
C LEU A 403 -10.83 -11.01 27.96
N VAL A 404 -9.77 -11.70 27.54
CA VAL A 404 -9.49 -13.09 27.93
C VAL A 404 -9.31 -13.17 29.45
N MET A 405 -8.51 -12.29 30.06
CA MET A 405 -8.36 -12.21 31.51
C MET A 405 -9.69 -11.94 32.22
N GLY A 406 -10.51 -11.03 31.70
CA GLY A 406 -11.83 -10.73 32.25
C GLY A 406 -12.83 -11.88 32.11
N GLN A 407 -12.65 -12.76 31.13
CA GLN A 407 -13.47 -13.95 30.91
C GLN A 407 -13.03 -15.13 31.78
N THR A 408 -11.73 -15.40 31.88
CA THR A 408 -11.19 -16.57 32.60
C THR A 408 -10.97 -16.29 34.08
N GLY A 409 -10.67 -15.04 34.46
CA GLY A 409 -10.20 -14.68 35.79
C GLY A 409 -8.75 -15.11 36.07
N ILE A 410 -8.02 -15.59 35.05
CA ILE A 410 -6.61 -15.98 35.18
C ILE A 410 -5.74 -14.73 35.08
N ALA A 411 -4.76 -14.61 35.97
CA ALA A 411 -3.87 -13.46 36.02
C ALA A 411 -2.92 -13.41 34.81
N ILE A 412 -2.43 -12.21 34.47
CA ILE A 412 -1.49 -12.02 33.36
C ILE A 412 -0.18 -12.81 33.55
N GLU A 413 0.26 -12.96 34.81
CA GLU A 413 1.45 -13.73 35.21
C GLU A 413 1.33 -15.25 34.99
N ASP A 414 0.12 -15.74 34.75
CA ASP A 414 -0.20 -17.12 34.36
C ASP A 414 -0.62 -17.23 32.88
N THR A 415 -0.32 -16.19 32.09
CA THR A 415 -0.57 -16.14 30.63
C THR A 415 0.71 -16.31 29.82
N LEU A 416 0.70 -17.29 28.90
CA LEU A 416 1.75 -17.51 27.91
C LEU A 416 1.30 -17.00 26.53
N ILE A 417 2.14 -16.22 25.85
CA ILE A 417 1.89 -15.80 24.46
C ILE A 417 2.66 -16.72 23.51
N VAL A 418 2.01 -17.31 22.51
CA VAL A 418 2.67 -18.06 21.44
C VAL A 418 2.36 -17.40 20.12
N ALA A 419 3.40 -16.96 19.42
CA ALA A 419 3.23 -16.12 18.25
C ALA A 419 4.20 -16.52 17.14
N SER A 420 3.83 -16.30 15.88
CA SER A 420 4.69 -16.63 14.74
C SER A 420 4.75 -15.53 13.68
N SER A 421 5.90 -15.38 13.02
CA SER A 421 6.13 -14.40 11.95
C SER A 421 5.76 -12.96 12.34
N ILE A 422 4.82 -12.31 11.64
CA ILE A 422 4.35 -10.97 11.99
C ILE A 422 3.64 -10.93 13.36
N GLY A 423 2.95 -12.00 13.75
CA GLY A 423 2.35 -12.11 15.07
C GLY A 423 3.41 -12.11 16.18
N ALA A 424 4.59 -12.67 15.91
CA ALA A 424 5.71 -12.62 16.84
C ALA A 424 6.34 -11.23 16.94
N VAL A 425 6.36 -10.46 15.83
CA VAL A 425 6.76 -9.04 15.87
C VAL A 425 5.74 -8.24 16.69
N LEU A 426 4.44 -8.48 16.49
CA LEU A 426 3.37 -7.83 17.24
C LEU A 426 3.44 -8.15 18.74
N ALA A 427 3.66 -9.41 19.13
CA ALA A 427 3.84 -9.79 20.53
C ALA A 427 5.04 -9.08 21.17
N ALA A 428 6.17 -9.01 20.46
CA ALA A 428 7.36 -8.34 20.97
C ALA A 428 7.15 -6.84 21.14
N ALA A 429 6.48 -6.20 20.18
CA ALA A 429 6.19 -4.77 20.21
C ALA A 429 5.15 -4.44 21.31
N TRP A 430 4.10 -5.26 21.46
CA TRP A 430 3.16 -5.15 22.57
C TRP A 430 3.83 -5.30 23.95
N VAL A 431 4.72 -6.28 24.13
CA VAL A 431 5.46 -6.44 25.41
C VAL A 431 6.37 -5.24 25.67
N HIS A 432 6.98 -4.68 24.62
CA HIS A 432 7.83 -3.51 24.74
C HIS A 432 7.04 -2.26 25.17
N ASP A 433 5.86 -2.05 24.58
CA ASP A 433 5.08 -0.82 24.76
C ASP A 433 4.20 -0.85 26.01
N TYR A 434 3.60 -2.01 26.34
CA TYR A 434 2.70 -2.17 27.49
C TYR A 434 3.40 -2.71 28.74
N ALA A 435 4.60 -3.30 28.61
CA ALA A 435 5.36 -3.94 29.68
C ALA A 435 4.52 -4.87 30.59
N PRO A 436 3.67 -5.77 30.04
CA PRO A 436 2.84 -6.67 30.83
C PRO A 436 3.70 -7.75 31.49
N ASN A 437 3.39 -8.09 32.74
CA ASN A 437 4.10 -9.12 33.49
C ASN A 437 3.61 -10.53 33.12
N ILE A 438 3.74 -10.92 31.85
CA ILE A 438 3.33 -12.24 31.34
C ILE A 438 4.24 -13.37 31.85
N ARG A 439 3.72 -14.60 31.90
CA ARG A 439 4.51 -15.80 32.27
C ARG A 439 5.69 -16.01 31.33
N GLY A 440 5.49 -15.69 30.05
CA GLY A 440 6.50 -15.80 29.01
C GLY A 440 5.89 -15.64 27.61
N MET A 441 6.78 -15.63 26.61
CA MET A 441 6.39 -15.64 25.20
C MET A 441 7.25 -16.60 24.39
N ILE A 442 6.63 -17.31 23.45
CA ILE A 442 7.29 -18.16 22.45
C ILE A 442 7.15 -17.47 21.10
N LEU A 443 8.28 -17.03 20.53
CA LEU A 443 8.33 -16.28 19.28
C LEU A 443 8.89 -17.15 18.16
N GLY A 444 8.01 -17.74 17.35
CA GLY A 444 8.37 -18.50 16.17
C GLY A 444 8.74 -17.60 14.99
N THR A 445 9.98 -17.70 14.51
CA THR A 445 10.47 -17.01 13.29
C THR A 445 10.06 -15.53 13.20
N PRO A 446 10.37 -14.70 14.22
CA PRO A 446 9.93 -13.31 14.25
C PRO A 446 10.47 -12.56 13.02
N ALA A 447 9.57 -11.90 12.30
CA ALA A 447 9.85 -11.22 11.05
C ALA A 447 10.59 -9.88 11.22
N LEU A 448 11.63 -9.85 12.06
CA LEU A 448 12.45 -8.66 12.31
C LEU A 448 13.24 -8.23 11.06
N SER A 449 13.63 -9.19 10.23
CA SER A 449 14.31 -8.97 8.95
C SER A 449 13.93 -10.08 7.96
N ILE A 450 13.14 -9.75 6.93
CA ILE A 450 12.79 -10.68 5.86
C ILE A 450 13.73 -10.45 4.67
N ARG A 451 14.60 -11.42 4.37
CA ARG A 451 15.35 -11.45 3.10
C ARG A 451 14.52 -12.19 2.05
N LEU A 452 13.69 -11.45 1.32
CA LEU A 452 12.85 -11.98 0.25
C LEU A 452 13.66 -12.11 -1.06
N TYR A 453 14.14 -13.33 -1.37
CA TYR A 453 14.98 -13.62 -2.54
C TYR A 453 14.18 -13.86 -3.85
N LEU A 454 13.13 -13.07 -4.08
CA LEU A 454 12.42 -13.03 -5.36
C LEU A 454 12.53 -11.62 -5.94
N PRO A 455 13.13 -11.44 -7.13
CA PRO A 455 13.10 -10.16 -7.84
C PRO A 455 11.65 -9.67 -7.93
N PHE A 456 11.40 -8.40 -7.60
CA PHE A 456 10.07 -7.77 -7.63
C PHE A 456 9.03 -8.26 -6.62
N ALA A 457 9.28 -9.29 -5.81
CA ALA A 457 8.28 -9.76 -4.83
C ALA A 457 8.01 -8.75 -3.72
N TYR A 458 9.01 -7.94 -3.33
CA TYR A 458 8.81 -6.83 -2.41
C TYR A 458 7.90 -5.74 -3.02
N THR A 459 8.02 -5.53 -4.33
CA THR A 459 7.22 -4.57 -5.10
C THR A 459 5.79 -5.07 -5.32
N ILE A 460 5.59 -6.37 -5.53
CA ILE A 460 4.28 -7.00 -5.66
C ILE A 460 3.56 -7.07 -4.31
N ALA A 461 4.28 -7.42 -3.22
CA ALA A 461 3.73 -7.41 -1.87
C ALA A 461 3.28 -6.00 -1.45
N LYS A 462 4.08 -4.96 -1.72
CA LYS A 462 3.68 -3.55 -1.49
C LYS A 462 2.63 -3.02 -2.47
N GLY A 463 2.46 -3.65 -3.63
CA GLY A 463 1.40 -3.33 -4.59
C GLY A 463 0.03 -3.88 -4.19
N GLY A 464 -0.01 -4.91 -3.34
CA GLY A 464 -1.23 -5.56 -2.84
C GLY A 464 -1.68 -5.08 -1.46
N THR A 465 -0.77 -4.60 -0.61
CA THR A 465 -1.11 -4.06 0.72
C THR A 465 -0.42 -2.72 0.95
N TYR A 466 -1.21 -1.66 0.96
CA TYR A 466 -0.82 -0.38 1.57
C TYR A 466 -0.75 -0.59 3.08
N ALA A 467 0.39 -1.10 3.56
CA ALA A 467 0.73 -1.12 4.98
C ALA A 467 2.15 -0.56 5.16
N ARG A 468 2.20 0.52 5.94
CA ARG A 468 3.38 1.31 6.28
C ARG A 468 4.23 0.49 7.25
N SER A 469 5.26 -0.17 6.74
CA SER A 469 6.28 -0.86 7.54
C SER A 469 7.47 0.08 7.76
N ASP A 470 7.30 1.04 8.68
CA ASP A 470 8.41 1.77 9.27
C ASP A 470 8.64 1.21 10.68
N VAL A 471 9.44 0.15 10.77
CA VAL A 471 10.13 -0.21 12.02
C VAL A 471 11.60 -0.42 11.65
N THR A 472 12.35 0.66 11.73
CA THR A 472 13.82 0.59 11.78
C THR A 472 14.16 0.47 13.25
N CYS A 473 14.19 -0.76 13.77
CA CYS A 473 14.76 -0.99 15.09
C CYS A 473 16.27 -0.74 14.96
N GLN A 474 16.74 0.34 15.58
CA GLN A 474 18.15 0.62 15.75
C GLN A 474 18.83 -0.61 16.35
N GLN A 475 19.93 -1.04 15.73
CA GLN A 475 20.82 -2.05 16.28
C GLN A 475 21.20 -1.67 17.71
N LEU A 476 20.82 -2.51 18.68
CA LEU A 476 21.47 -2.58 19.98
C LEU A 476 21.99 -4.01 20.13
N CYS A 477 23.28 -4.16 19.87
CA CYS A 477 24.13 -5.03 20.69
C CYS A 477 24.48 -4.27 21.97
#